data_AF-A0A0D0H7Y6-F1
#
_entry.id   AF-A0A0D0H7Y6-F1
#
_cell.length_a   1.000
_cell.length_b   1.000
_cell.length_c   1.000
_cell.angle_alpha   90.00
_cell.angle_beta   90.00
_cell.angle_gamma   90.00
#
_symmetry.space_group_name_H-M   'P 1'
#
loop_
_entity.id
_entity.type
_entity.pdbx_description
1 polymer ?
#
loop_
_entity_poly.entity_id
_entity_poly.type
_entity_poly.pdbx_seq_one_letter_code
_entity_poly.pdbx_strand_id
1 'polypeptide(L)'
;MTEAYGGGSASADGRDATTGTVLSGDTLVAGDAFADVLVLDKPLSFWGGYDAAAGRIIDRGHPLVGASLAGRIMVMAHAKGSSSSSSVLAEAVRNGTGPVGIVLKERDLIISIGAIVAAELYAIEVPIVCVAERVYDAIVRASGPVRIEAAGGIGGATISVGDAARRD
;
A
#
# COMPACT_ATOMS: atom_id res chain seq x y z
N MET A 1 23.20 52.85 28.49
CA MET A 1 24.14 51.81 28.91
C MET A 1 23.34 50.86 29.78
N THR A 2 22.97 49.63 29.45
CA THR A 2 23.20 48.75 28.29
C THR A 2 22.13 47.62 28.34
N GLU A 3 21.85 47.04 27.17
CA GLU A 3 21.21 45.76 26.79
C GLU A 3 21.09 44.66 27.87
N ALA A 4 19.97 43.94 28.05
CA ALA A 4 19.28 42.92 27.21
C ALA A 4 19.76 41.46 27.43
N TYR A 5 18.80 40.52 27.24
CA TYR A 5 18.93 39.05 27.10
C TYR A 5 19.31 38.26 28.36
N GLY A 6 18.86 37.04 28.63
CA GLY A 6 18.23 35.94 27.90
C GLY A 6 18.58 34.70 28.76
N GLY A 7 17.71 33.74 29.05
CA GLY A 7 17.12 32.80 28.13
C GLY A 7 17.03 31.47 28.89
N GLY A 8 15.82 30.92 28.98
CA GLY A 8 15.61 29.56 29.48
C GLY A 8 16.15 28.55 28.48
N SER A 9 16.74 27.47 28.99
CA SER A 9 17.02 26.27 28.21
C SER A 9 16.04 25.16 28.66
N ALA A 10 14.82 25.22 28.11
CA ALA A 10 14.01 24.02 28.02
C ALA A 10 14.56 23.21 26.83
N SER A 11 15.17 22.07 27.13
CA SER A 11 15.65 21.12 26.13
C SER A 11 14.44 20.53 25.40
N ALA A 12 14.34 20.79 24.10
CA ALA A 12 13.34 20.23 23.22
C ALA A 12 13.74 18.79 22.85
N ASP A 13 13.19 17.80 23.56
CA ASP A 13 13.19 16.41 23.09
C ASP A 13 12.02 16.26 22.09
N GLY A 14 12.27 16.67 20.86
CA GLY A 14 11.31 16.62 19.75
C GLY A 14 11.18 15.20 19.21
N ARG A 15 10.49 14.32 19.94
CA ARG A 15 9.92 13.10 19.37
C ARG A 15 8.58 13.47 18.75
N ASP A 16 8.55 13.56 17.43
CA ASP A 16 7.31 13.66 16.65
C ASP A 16 6.46 12.42 16.95
N ALA A 17 5.53 12.56 17.90
CA ALA A 17 4.63 11.49 18.31
C ALA A 17 3.74 11.16 17.11
N THR A 18 4.01 10.03 16.45
CA THR A 18 3.33 9.60 15.23
C THR A 18 1.91 9.15 15.58
N THR A 19 1.00 10.12 15.73
CA THR A 19 -0.38 9.87 16.16
C THR A 19 -1.05 8.88 15.21
N GLY A 20 -1.31 7.67 15.71
CA GLY A 20 -1.95 6.61 14.94
C GLY A 20 -3.35 6.98 14.49
N THR A 21 -3.71 6.68 13.25
CA THR A 21 -5.03 6.97 12.68
C THR A 21 -5.64 5.70 12.09
N VAL A 22 -6.94 5.51 12.33
CA VAL A 22 -7.75 4.45 11.72
C VAL A 22 -8.63 5.06 10.65
N LEU A 23 -8.59 4.51 9.45
CA LEU A 23 -9.28 4.97 8.25
C LEU A 23 -10.17 3.84 7.71
N SER A 24 -11.10 4.17 6.82
CA SER A 24 -12.04 3.20 6.24
C SER A 24 -12.01 3.20 4.72
N GLY A 25 -12.38 2.06 4.12
CA GLY A 25 -12.49 1.87 2.68
C GLY A 25 -13.45 0.75 2.31
N ASP A 26 -13.59 0.53 1.01
CA ASP A 26 -14.34 -0.59 0.46
C ASP A 26 -13.41 -1.78 0.24
N THR A 27 -13.85 -2.97 0.63
CA THR A 27 -13.13 -4.20 0.33
C THR A 27 -13.46 -4.66 -1.08
N LEU A 28 -12.41 -4.87 -1.89
CA LEU A 28 -12.50 -5.53 -3.19
C LEU A 28 -12.12 -7.01 -3.08
N VAL A 29 -11.09 -7.30 -2.29
CA VAL A 29 -10.65 -8.66 -1.94
C VAL A 29 -10.36 -8.69 -0.44
N ALA A 30 -10.96 -9.66 0.26
CA ALA A 30 -10.82 -9.80 1.69
C ALA A 30 -9.43 -10.33 2.09
N GLY A 31 -9.08 -10.12 3.35
CA GLY A 31 -7.81 -10.58 3.95
C GLY A 31 -7.18 -9.51 4.83
N ASP A 32 -6.00 -9.83 5.35
CA ASP A 32 -5.26 -8.96 6.26
C ASP A 32 -3.81 -8.81 5.81
N ALA A 33 -3.26 -7.61 5.97
CA ALA A 33 -1.87 -7.33 5.63
C ALA A 33 -1.27 -6.30 6.59
N PHE A 34 0.00 -6.49 6.95
CA PHE A 34 0.77 -5.50 7.69
C PHE A 34 2.18 -5.40 7.10
N ALA A 35 2.47 -4.28 6.45
CA ALA A 35 3.77 -4.07 5.81
C ALA A 35 4.05 -2.60 5.53
N ASP A 36 5.31 -2.30 5.23
CA ASP A 36 5.69 -1.00 4.69
C ASP A 36 5.03 -0.74 3.32
N VAL A 37 4.78 0.53 3.05
CA VAL A 37 4.13 0.99 1.83
C VAL A 37 5.14 1.29 0.72
N LEU A 38 4.79 0.95 -0.52
CA LEU A 38 5.37 1.53 -1.72
C LEU A 38 4.27 2.27 -2.52
N VAL A 39 4.38 3.60 -2.57
CA VAL A 39 3.45 4.45 -3.33
C VAL A 39 3.90 4.53 -4.79
N LEU A 40 2.99 4.24 -5.71
CA LEU A 40 3.20 4.36 -7.15
C LEU A 40 2.51 5.63 -7.65
N ASP A 41 3.28 6.71 -7.82
CA ASP A 41 2.77 8.00 -8.33
C ASP A 41 2.36 7.94 -9.81
N LYS A 42 2.82 6.90 -10.53
CA LYS A 42 2.35 6.56 -11.86
C LYS A 42 1.73 5.16 -11.85
N PRO A 43 0.73 4.91 -12.70
CA PRO A 43 0.09 3.61 -12.76
C PRO A 43 1.05 2.57 -13.35
N LEU A 44 1.12 1.39 -12.73
CA LEU A 44 1.94 0.28 -13.17
C LEU A 44 1.09 -0.72 -13.97
N SER A 45 1.58 -1.12 -15.14
CA SER A 45 1.09 -2.32 -15.83
C SER A 45 1.86 -3.52 -15.36
N PHE A 46 1.21 -4.49 -14.71
CA PHE A 46 1.86 -5.76 -14.38
C PHE A 46 2.28 -6.50 -15.65
N TRP A 47 1.42 -6.51 -16.68
CA TRP A 47 1.81 -7.02 -17.99
C TRP A 47 2.89 -6.14 -18.63
N GLY A 48 4.11 -6.66 -18.72
CA GLY A 48 5.27 -6.03 -19.35
C GLY A 48 5.97 -4.94 -18.52
N GLY A 49 5.38 -4.47 -17.42
CA GLY A 49 6.00 -3.47 -16.54
C GLY A 49 6.52 -4.03 -15.22
N TYR A 50 6.20 -5.28 -14.89
CA TYR A 50 6.66 -5.96 -13.68
C TYR A 50 7.21 -7.35 -14.00
N ASP A 51 8.37 -7.67 -13.46
CA ASP A 51 8.95 -9.01 -13.53
C ASP A 51 8.49 -9.82 -12.32
N ALA A 52 7.55 -10.76 -12.54
CA ALA A 52 6.99 -11.61 -11.48
C ALA A 52 8.00 -12.62 -10.90
N ALA A 53 9.09 -12.93 -11.60
CA ALA A 53 10.12 -13.83 -11.08
C ALA A 53 11.14 -13.05 -10.23
N ALA A 54 11.58 -11.88 -10.70
CA ALA A 54 12.55 -11.05 -9.98
C ALA A 54 11.92 -10.16 -8.90
N GLY A 55 10.60 -9.92 -8.98
CA GLY A 55 9.85 -9.08 -8.07
C GLY A 55 10.05 -7.58 -8.27
N ARG A 56 10.44 -7.13 -9.46
CA ARG A 56 10.83 -5.72 -9.70
C ARG A 56 10.07 -5.06 -10.84
N ILE A 57 9.86 -3.75 -10.71
CA ILE A 57 9.36 -2.92 -11.79
C ILE A 57 10.42 -2.84 -12.89
N ILE A 58 10.06 -3.21 -14.12
CA ILE A 58 10.96 -3.23 -15.29
C ILE A 58 10.57 -2.22 -16.37
N ASP A 59 9.40 -1.58 -16.24
CA ASP A 59 9.02 -0.48 -17.13
C ASP A 59 10.02 0.67 -17.00
N ARG A 60 10.81 0.91 -18.06
CA ARG A 60 11.83 1.96 -18.11
C ARG A 60 11.26 3.37 -18.03
N GLY A 61 9.97 3.55 -18.34
CA GLY A 61 9.28 4.83 -18.20
C GLY A 61 8.71 5.09 -16.81
N HIS A 62 8.74 4.07 -15.93
CA HIS A 62 8.21 4.17 -14.58
C HIS A 62 9.23 4.81 -13.63
N PRO A 63 8.85 5.81 -12.80
CA PRO A 63 9.78 6.50 -11.89
C PRO A 63 10.47 5.56 -10.89
N LEU A 64 9.79 4.47 -10.53
CA LEU A 64 10.27 3.46 -9.58
C LEU A 64 10.84 2.21 -10.27
N VAL A 65 11.35 2.32 -11.49
CA VAL A 65 12.04 1.21 -12.16
C VAL A 65 13.12 0.62 -11.25
N GLY A 66 13.16 -0.71 -11.15
CA GLY A 66 14.03 -1.47 -10.25
C GLY A 66 13.50 -1.65 -8.82
N ALA A 67 12.49 -0.90 -8.40
CA ALA A 67 11.87 -1.09 -7.09
C ALA A 67 11.09 -2.41 -7.01
N SER A 68 10.99 -2.97 -5.80
CA SER A 68 10.34 -4.25 -5.52
C SER A 68 9.01 -4.06 -4.81
N LEU A 69 7.98 -4.81 -5.24
CA LEU A 69 6.70 -4.90 -4.54
C LEU A 69 6.67 -6.03 -3.51
N ALA A 70 7.65 -6.95 -3.54
CA ALA A 70 7.74 -8.09 -2.62
C ALA A 70 7.62 -7.65 -1.16
N GLY A 71 6.62 -8.20 -0.45
CA GLY A 71 6.43 -7.93 0.97
C GLY A 71 5.98 -6.51 1.31
N ARG A 72 5.52 -5.71 0.34
CA ARG A 72 5.06 -4.32 0.53
C ARG A 72 3.54 -4.21 0.36
N ILE A 73 2.95 -3.20 1.00
CA ILE A 73 1.63 -2.71 0.60
C ILE A 73 1.82 -1.75 -0.58
N MET A 74 1.25 -2.11 -1.72
CA MET A 74 1.25 -1.25 -2.91
C MET A 74 0.12 -0.23 -2.81
N VAL A 75 0.43 1.05 -2.98
CA VAL A 75 -0.56 2.13 -3.03
C VAL A 75 -0.52 2.76 -4.42
N MET A 76 -1.64 2.72 -5.14
CA MET A 76 -1.70 3.18 -6.54
C MET A 76 -3.06 3.79 -6.84
N ALA A 77 -3.11 5.02 -7.33
CA ALA A 77 -4.39 5.71 -7.57
C ALA A 77 -5.29 4.97 -8.58
N HIS A 78 -4.73 4.59 -9.72
CA HIS A 78 -5.43 3.91 -10.82
C HIS A 78 -4.55 2.77 -11.32
N ALA A 79 -5.14 1.62 -11.64
CA ALA A 79 -4.41 0.56 -12.29
C ALA A 79 -4.22 0.84 -13.79
N LYS A 80 -3.24 0.16 -14.39
CA LYS A 80 -3.00 0.17 -15.84
C LYS A 80 -2.81 -1.25 -16.33
N GLY A 81 -3.25 -1.49 -17.56
CA GLY A 81 -2.99 -2.73 -18.28
C GLY A 81 -4.27 -3.37 -18.78
N SER A 82 -4.15 -4.63 -19.15
CA SER A 82 -5.23 -5.44 -19.71
C SER A 82 -5.43 -6.69 -18.85
N SER A 83 -6.40 -7.53 -19.20
CA SER A 83 -6.71 -8.75 -18.44
C SER A 83 -5.48 -9.61 -18.13
N SER A 84 -4.47 -9.67 -19.00
CA SER A 84 -3.19 -10.37 -18.75
C SER A 84 -2.40 -9.86 -17.54
N SER A 85 -2.65 -8.66 -17.03
CA SER A 85 -2.05 -8.18 -15.79
C SER A 85 -2.48 -9.02 -14.58
N SER A 86 -3.68 -9.62 -14.61
CA SER A 86 -4.16 -10.48 -13.53
C SER A 86 -3.32 -11.73 -13.34
N SER A 87 -2.91 -12.40 -14.44
CA SER A 87 -2.07 -13.59 -14.36
C SER A 87 -0.66 -13.29 -13.87
N VAL A 88 -0.08 -12.16 -14.29
CA VAL A 88 1.25 -11.73 -13.82
C VAL A 88 1.20 -11.37 -12.33
N LEU A 89 0.16 -10.68 -11.87
CA LEU A 89 -0.01 -10.41 -10.44
C LEU A 89 -0.17 -11.71 -9.65
N ALA A 90 -1.01 -12.64 -10.10
CA ALA A 90 -1.20 -13.92 -9.43
C ALA A 90 0.11 -14.74 -9.36
N GLU A 91 0.91 -14.72 -10.44
CA GLU A 91 2.23 -15.36 -10.47
C GLU A 91 3.22 -14.69 -9.52
N ALA A 92 3.26 -13.35 -9.47
CA ALA A 92 4.10 -12.64 -8.52
C ALA A 92 3.75 -12.97 -7.07
N VAL A 93 2.46 -13.03 -6.74
CA VAL A 93 1.98 -13.42 -5.41
C VAL A 93 2.38 -14.87 -5.11
N ARG A 94 2.16 -15.80 -6.05
CA ARG A 94 2.60 -17.20 -5.93
C ARG A 94 4.10 -17.33 -5.64
N ASN A 95 4.91 -16.50 -6.30
CA ASN A 95 6.36 -16.51 -6.17
C ASN A 95 6.85 -15.81 -4.89
N GLY A 96 5.97 -15.19 -4.09
CA GLY A 96 6.35 -14.37 -2.94
C GLY A 96 7.04 -13.06 -3.33
N THR A 97 6.95 -12.67 -4.60
CA THR A 97 7.56 -11.47 -5.15
C THR A 97 6.57 -10.32 -5.30
N GLY A 98 5.27 -10.60 -5.26
CA GLY A 98 4.20 -9.61 -5.33
C GLY A 98 3.98 -8.82 -4.04
N PRO A 99 3.09 -7.80 -4.09
CA PRO A 99 2.65 -7.08 -2.91
C PRO A 99 1.85 -7.99 -1.97
N VAL A 100 1.89 -7.68 -0.67
CA VAL A 100 1.11 -8.39 0.35
C VAL A 100 -0.23 -7.71 0.66
N GLY A 101 -0.44 -6.49 0.15
CA GLY A 101 -1.72 -5.78 0.21
C GLY A 101 -1.74 -4.65 -0.81
N ILE A 102 -2.92 -4.24 -1.24
CA ILE A 102 -3.10 -3.23 -2.29
C ILE A 102 -4.14 -2.21 -1.89
N VAL A 103 -3.82 -0.93 -2.04
CA VAL A 103 -4.73 0.20 -1.87
C VAL A 103 -4.91 0.93 -3.20
N LEU A 104 -6.16 1.12 -3.63
CA LEU A 104 -6.53 1.83 -4.85
C LEU A 104 -7.43 3.05 -4.56
N LYS A 105 -7.36 4.12 -5.37
CA LYS A 105 -8.40 5.18 -5.36
C LYS A 105 -9.60 4.80 -6.22
N GLU A 106 -9.36 4.05 -7.29
CA GLU A 106 -10.39 3.55 -8.18
C GLU A 106 -10.43 2.02 -8.21
N ARG A 107 -11.65 1.50 -8.30
CA ARG A 107 -11.87 0.05 -8.38
C ARG A 107 -11.29 -0.49 -9.68
N ASP A 108 -10.52 -1.57 -9.59
CA ASP A 108 -10.00 -2.27 -10.76
C ASP A 108 -10.25 -3.77 -10.65
N LEU A 109 -11.04 -4.30 -11.59
CA LEU A 109 -11.42 -5.71 -11.63
C LEU A 109 -10.25 -6.63 -12.01
N ILE A 110 -9.29 -6.15 -12.80
CA ILE A 110 -8.17 -6.97 -13.27
C ILE A 110 -7.20 -7.25 -12.12
N ILE A 111 -6.86 -6.21 -11.35
CA ILE A 111 -6.04 -6.37 -10.14
C ILE A 111 -6.78 -7.24 -9.12
N SER A 112 -8.09 -7.03 -8.96
CA SER A 112 -8.93 -7.85 -8.07
C SER A 112 -8.92 -9.33 -8.47
N ILE A 113 -9.09 -9.64 -9.75
CA ILE A 113 -9.03 -11.01 -10.28
C ILE A 113 -7.66 -11.64 -9.99
N GLY A 114 -6.55 -10.90 -10.15
CA GLY A 114 -5.22 -11.43 -9.86
C GLY A 114 -5.05 -11.89 -8.40
N ALA A 115 -5.52 -11.10 -7.44
CA ALA A 115 -5.48 -11.47 -6.03
C ALA A 115 -6.48 -12.59 -5.68
N ILE A 116 -7.69 -12.57 -6.24
CA ILE A 116 -8.68 -13.65 -6.05
C ILE A 116 -8.10 -14.97 -6.57
N VAL A 117 -7.51 -14.99 -7.76
CA VAL A 117 -6.87 -16.19 -8.32
C VAL A 117 -5.74 -16.68 -7.42
N ALA A 118 -4.96 -15.77 -6.83
CA ALA A 118 -3.91 -16.15 -5.89
C ALA A 118 -4.45 -16.78 -4.60
N ALA A 119 -5.54 -16.24 -4.06
CA ALA A 119 -6.22 -16.81 -2.90
C ALA A 119 -6.79 -18.21 -3.23
N GLU A 120 -7.52 -18.34 -4.33
CA GLU A 120 -8.21 -19.59 -4.72
C GLU A 120 -7.24 -20.71 -5.13
N LEU A 121 -6.17 -20.39 -5.87
CA LEU A 121 -5.26 -21.42 -6.40
C LEU A 121 -4.05 -21.69 -5.50
N TYR A 122 -3.60 -20.70 -4.74
CA TYR A 122 -2.36 -20.79 -3.97
C TYR A 122 -2.57 -20.61 -2.46
N ALA A 123 -3.80 -20.33 -2.00
CA ALA A 123 -4.10 -20.03 -0.60
C ALA A 123 -3.25 -18.87 -0.04
N ILE A 124 -2.94 -17.89 -0.89
CA ILE A 124 -2.24 -16.67 -0.52
C ILE A 124 -3.20 -15.50 -0.66
N GLU A 125 -3.64 -14.96 0.47
CA GLU A 125 -4.52 -13.80 0.52
C GLU A 125 -3.72 -12.51 0.32
N VAL A 126 -4.25 -11.62 -0.51
CA VAL A 126 -3.73 -10.26 -0.72
C VAL A 126 -4.93 -9.33 -0.64
N PRO A 127 -5.17 -8.66 0.50
CA PRO A 127 -6.31 -7.76 0.60
C PRO A 127 -6.17 -6.59 -0.37
N ILE A 128 -7.28 -6.26 -1.02
CA ILE A 128 -7.38 -5.13 -1.93
C ILE A 128 -8.49 -4.22 -1.44
N VAL A 129 -8.15 -2.96 -1.19
CA VAL A 129 -9.10 -1.96 -0.71
C VAL A 129 -9.17 -0.78 -1.67
N CYS A 130 -10.38 -0.26 -1.88
CA CYS A 130 -10.64 0.98 -2.61
C CYS A 130 -10.97 2.08 -1.61
N VAL A 131 -10.29 3.22 -1.68
CA VAL A 131 -10.41 4.29 -0.69
C VAL A 131 -10.72 5.64 -1.32
N ALA A 132 -11.42 6.49 -0.59
CA ALA A 132 -11.63 7.88 -1.00
C ALA A 132 -10.32 8.68 -1.00
N GLU A 133 -10.26 9.76 -1.76
CA GLU A 133 -9.08 10.62 -1.90
C GLU A 133 -8.48 11.07 -0.56
N ARG A 134 -9.31 11.51 0.39
CA ARG A 134 -8.87 11.86 1.75
C ARG A 134 -8.08 10.75 2.44
N VAL A 135 -8.53 9.50 2.30
CA VAL A 135 -7.93 8.33 2.93
C VAL A 135 -6.65 7.95 2.21
N TYR A 136 -6.66 7.95 0.88
CA TYR A 136 -5.46 7.74 0.08
C TYR A 136 -4.34 8.72 0.45
N ASP A 137 -4.66 10.00 0.51
CA ASP A 137 -3.72 11.05 0.86
C ASP A 137 -3.16 10.91 2.29
N ALA A 138 -3.98 10.44 3.22
CA ALA A 138 -3.54 10.14 4.59
C ALA A 138 -2.55 8.96 4.61
N ILE A 139 -2.78 7.92 3.82
CA ILE A 139 -1.86 6.77 3.68
C ILE A 139 -0.54 7.22 3.04
N VAL A 140 -0.58 8.01 1.97
CA VAL A 140 0.63 8.52 1.29
C VAL A 140 1.48 9.40 2.20
N ARG A 141 0.86 10.19 3.08
CA ARG A 141 1.59 11.04 4.05
C ARG A 141 2.06 10.29 5.30
N ALA A 142 1.51 9.12 5.58
CA ALA A 142 1.86 8.37 6.77
C ALA A 142 3.31 7.86 6.68
N SER A 143 3.99 7.84 7.82
CA SER A 143 5.30 7.21 7.96
C SER A 143 5.15 5.81 8.57
N GLY A 144 5.97 4.88 8.09
CA GLY A 144 6.01 3.50 8.58
C GLY A 144 5.00 2.56 7.93
N PRO A 145 4.79 1.38 8.54
CA PRO A 145 3.94 0.35 7.97
C PRO A 145 2.46 0.68 8.10
N VAL A 146 1.68 0.09 7.21
CA VAL A 146 0.23 0.17 7.19
C VAL A 146 -0.33 -1.21 7.51
N ARG A 147 -1.44 -1.22 8.24
CA ARG A 147 -2.26 -2.42 8.44
C ARG A 147 -3.54 -2.29 7.63
N ILE A 148 -3.88 -3.32 6.88
CA ILE A 148 -5.15 -3.48 6.17
C ILE A 148 -5.88 -4.65 6.81
N GLU A 149 -7.12 -4.43 7.20
CA GLU A 149 -8.05 -5.47 7.65
C GLU A 149 -9.30 -5.34 6.79
N ALA A 150 -9.45 -6.24 5.82
CA ALA A 150 -10.48 -6.15 4.80
C ALA A 150 -11.51 -7.28 4.97
N ALA A 151 -12.65 -6.96 5.59
CA ALA A 151 -13.82 -7.82 5.61
C ALA A 151 -14.69 -7.60 4.36
N GLY A 152 -15.52 -8.55 3.98
CA GLY A 152 -16.31 -8.45 2.74
C GLY A 152 -17.24 -7.22 2.69
N GLY A 153 -17.28 -6.54 1.53
CA GLY A 153 -18.30 -5.53 1.21
C GLY A 153 -17.83 -4.06 1.24
N ILE A 154 -18.77 -3.18 0.90
CA ILE A 154 -18.62 -1.71 0.93
C ILE A 154 -18.47 -1.26 2.39
N GLY A 155 -17.48 -0.41 2.66
CA GLY A 155 -17.13 0.01 4.02
C GLY A 155 -16.54 -1.10 4.90
N GLY A 156 -16.25 -2.28 4.32
CA GLY A 156 -15.75 -3.45 5.05
C GLY A 156 -14.25 -3.41 5.37
N ALA A 157 -13.52 -2.39 4.90
CA ALA A 157 -12.08 -2.28 5.12
C ALA A 157 -11.74 -1.26 6.21
N THR A 158 -10.84 -1.66 7.09
CA THR A 158 -10.13 -0.79 8.03
C THR A 158 -8.67 -0.67 7.60
N ILE A 159 -8.16 0.56 7.55
CA ILE A 159 -6.76 0.86 7.23
C ILE A 159 -6.16 1.65 8.38
N SER A 160 -5.17 1.07 9.06
CA SER A 160 -4.49 1.70 10.19
C SER A 160 -3.09 2.17 9.80
N VAL A 161 -2.74 3.39 10.19
CA VAL A 161 -1.45 4.03 9.89
C VAL A 161 -0.80 4.59 11.18
N GLY A 162 0.52 4.80 11.18
CA GLY A 162 1.27 5.28 12.34
C GLY A 162 1.19 4.28 13.51
N ASP A 163 1.09 4.77 14.75
CA ASP A 163 0.99 3.90 15.94
C ASP A 163 -0.22 2.96 15.92
N ALA A 164 -1.29 3.31 15.19
CA ALA A 164 -2.47 2.46 15.07
C ALA A 164 -2.18 1.18 14.27
N ALA A 165 -1.21 1.22 13.35
CA ALA A 165 -0.86 0.06 12.52
C ALA A 165 -0.17 -1.06 13.32
N ARG A 166 0.53 -0.71 14.41
CA ARG A 166 1.39 -1.62 15.19
C ARG A 166 0.69 -2.36 16.31
N ARG A 167 -0.65 -2.31 16.37
CA ARG A 167 -1.42 -3.02 17.39
C ARG A 167 -1.35 -4.53 17.15
N ASP A 168 -1.35 -5.28 18.25
CA ASP A 168 -1.37 -6.75 18.31
C ASP A 168 -2.77 -7.29 18.06
#